data_AF-A0A919WD40-F1
#
_entry.id   AF-A0A919WD40-F1
#
_cell.length_a   1.000
_cell.length_b   1.000
_cell.length_c   1.000
_cell.angle_alpha   90.00
_cell.angle_beta   90.00
_cell.angle_gamma   90.00
#
_symmetry.space_group_name_H-M   'P 1'
#
loop_
_entity.id
_entity.type
_entity.pdbx_description
1 polymer ?
#
loop_
_entity_poly.entity_id
_entity_poly.type
_entity_poly.pdbx_seq_one_letter_code
_entity_poly.pdbx_strand_id
1 'polypeptide(L)'
;MDRTARSADLAALITDTRNSLMPIFGAMEVAEQEIVDAQVRHPNVADRIWRSFKLLVSTSDLLTRNELVYRSHCRELLERVAAGADTRPGTAAECCVALCEVSQRVPLNTSAAGLYARMWKAAGLPPIELGDASVHYEALESAAIDDKERDLRARLSQAERRLDSKPSS
;
A
#
# COMPACT_ATOMS: atom_id res chain seq x y z
N MET A 1 -21.94 43.10 -0.35
CA MET A 1 -21.06 41.91 -0.39
C MET A 1 -19.96 42.15 -1.38
N ASP A 2 -18.73 42.24 -0.87
CA ASP A 2 -17.55 42.70 -1.60
C ASP A 2 -17.06 41.65 -2.62
N ARG A 3 -16.87 42.07 -3.87
CA ARG A 3 -16.44 41.23 -5.01
C ARG A 3 -15.04 40.64 -4.76
N THR A 4 -14.24 41.34 -3.95
CA THR A 4 -12.88 40.96 -3.56
C THR A 4 -12.87 39.78 -2.59
N ALA A 5 -13.77 39.77 -1.60
CA ALA A 5 -13.94 38.65 -0.67
C ALA A 5 -14.41 37.37 -1.38
N ARG A 6 -15.36 37.49 -2.32
CA ARG A 6 -15.84 36.35 -3.13
C ARG A 6 -14.76 35.77 -4.06
N SER A 7 -13.83 36.62 -4.53
CA SER A 7 -12.68 36.19 -5.34
C SER A 7 -11.64 35.46 -4.50
N ALA A 8 -11.41 35.89 -3.26
CA ALA A 8 -10.52 35.21 -2.32
C ALA A 8 -11.05 33.84 -1.90
N ASP A 9 -12.36 33.72 -1.63
CA ASP A 9 -13.01 32.45 -1.32
C ASP A 9 -12.92 31.44 -2.48
N LEU A 10 -13.08 31.91 -3.72
CA LEU A 10 -12.92 31.07 -4.91
C LEU A 10 -11.47 30.60 -5.09
N ALA A 11 -10.49 31.48 -4.87
CA ALA A 11 -9.07 31.12 -4.96
C ALA A 11 -8.66 30.11 -3.88
N ALA A 12 -9.20 30.25 -2.67
CA ALA A 12 -9.00 29.27 -1.59
C ALA A 12 -9.61 27.91 -1.95
N LEU A 13 -10.84 27.88 -2.48
CA LEU A 13 -11.49 26.64 -2.92
C LEU A 13 -10.72 25.95 -4.05
N ILE A 14 -10.22 26.71 -5.04
CA ILE A 14 -9.39 26.17 -6.13
C ILE A 14 -8.09 25.58 -5.58
N THR A 15 -7.45 26.28 -4.65
CA THR A 15 -6.19 25.82 -4.04
C THR A 15 -6.41 24.54 -3.23
N ASP A 16 -7.48 24.48 -2.44
CA ASP A 16 -7.83 23.31 -1.64
C ASP A 16 -8.20 22.10 -2.50
N THR A 17 -9.00 22.34 -3.55
CA THR A 17 -9.34 21.32 -4.56
C THR A 17 -8.08 20.79 -5.25
N ARG A 18 -7.17 21.67 -5.66
CA ARG A 18 -5.90 21.29 -6.27
C ARG A 18 -5.04 20.46 -5.31
N ASN A 19 -4.88 20.91 -4.07
CA ASN A 19 -4.08 20.21 -3.07
C ASN A 19 -4.64 18.82 -2.73
N SER A 20 -5.95 18.66 -2.81
CA SER A 20 -6.62 17.38 -2.60
C SER A 20 -6.51 16.42 -3.79
N LEU A 21 -6.57 16.94 -5.02
CA LEU A 21 -6.56 16.11 -6.24
C LEU A 21 -5.16 15.75 -6.74
N MET A 22 -4.16 16.62 -6.57
CA MET A 22 -2.80 16.39 -7.08
C MET A 22 -2.16 15.06 -6.61
N PRO A 23 -2.27 14.66 -5.33
CA PRO A 23 -1.74 13.37 -4.88
C PRO A 23 -2.44 12.18 -5.53
N ILE A 24 -3.75 12.30 -5.82
CA ILE A 24 -4.53 11.24 -6.46
C ILE A 24 -4.04 11.02 -7.89
N PHE A 25 -3.83 12.09 -8.66
CA PHE A 25 -3.30 11.98 -10.01
C PHE A 25 -1.89 11.40 -10.05
N GLY A 26 -1.01 11.82 -9.14
CA GLY A 26 0.33 11.21 -9.03
C GLY A 26 0.27 9.72 -8.70
N ALA A 27 -0.64 9.30 -7.82
CA ALA A 27 -0.85 7.88 -7.52
C ALA A 27 -1.45 7.11 -8.72
N MET A 28 -2.29 7.74 -9.54
CA MET A 28 -2.78 7.11 -10.77
C MET A 28 -1.66 6.86 -11.77
N GLU A 29 -0.79 7.85 -12.02
CA GLU A 29 0.36 7.70 -12.92
C GLU A 29 1.30 6.57 -12.46
N VAL A 30 1.57 6.49 -11.16
CA VAL A 30 2.39 5.41 -10.59
C VAL A 30 1.72 4.05 -10.75
N ALA A 31 0.40 3.95 -10.52
CA ALA A 31 -0.34 2.71 -10.67
C ALA A 31 -0.37 2.23 -12.12
N GLU A 32 -0.55 3.13 -13.08
CA GLU A 32 -0.49 2.81 -14.52
C GLU A 32 0.88 2.29 -14.92
N GLN A 33 1.96 2.91 -14.43
CA GLN A 33 3.31 2.43 -14.70
C GLN A 33 3.55 1.02 -14.11
N GLU A 34 3.15 0.77 -12.87
CA GLU A 34 3.31 -0.57 -12.28
C GLU A 34 2.45 -1.63 -13.00
N ILE A 35 1.29 -1.26 -13.58
CA ILE A 35 0.51 -2.15 -14.46
C ILE A 35 1.33 -2.49 -15.71
N VAL A 36 1.89 -1.51 -16.41
CA VAL A 36 2.72 -1.74 -17.60
C VAL A 36 3.88 -2.66 -17.26
N ASP A 37 4.59 -2.38 -16.17
CA ASP A 37 5.74 -3.19 -15.73
C ASP A 37 5.31 -4.61 -15.33
N ALA A 38 4.13 -4.78 -14.73
CA ALA A 38 3.57 -6.09 -14.41
C ALA A 38 3.15 -6.87 -15.67
N GLN A 39 2.58 -6.21 -16.68
CA GLN A 39 2.24 -6.85 -17.96
C GLN A 39 3.48 -7.36 -18.69
N VAL A 40 4.59 -6.61 -18.64
CA VAL A 40 5.89 -7.04 -19.19
C VAL A 40 6.40 -8.29 -18.47
N ARG A 41 6.28 -8.34 -17.13
CA ARG A 41 6.73 -9.49 -16.32
C ARG A 41 5.82 -10.71 -16.48
N HIS A 42 4.53 -10.51 -16.73
CA HIS A 42 3.50 -11.56 -16.76
C HIS A 42 2.64 -11.51 -18.03
N PRO A 43 3.22 -11.73 -19.22
CA PRO A 43 2.53 -11.52 -20.51
C PRO A 43 1.28 -12.40 -20.68
N ASN A 44 1.29 -13.61 -20.12
CA ASN A 44 0.19 -14.57 -20.23
C ASN A 44 -1.11 -14.14 -19.50
N VAL A 45 -1.00 -13.21 -18.56
CA VAL A 45 -2.13 -12.71 -17.75
C VAL A 45 -2.26 -11.18 -17.85
N ALA A 46 -1.68 -10.57 -18.88
CA ALA A 46 -1.63 -9.13 -19.07
C ALA A 46 -3.02 -8.45 -19.09
N ASP A 47 -4.03 -9.09 -19.68
CA ASP A 47 -5.43 -8.60 -19.68
C ASP A 47 -6.03 -8.57 -18.25
N ARG A 48 -5.73 -9.58 -17.44
CA ARG A 48 -6.17 -9.64 -16.03
C ARG A 48 -5.49 -8.57 -15.19
N ILE A 49 -4.19 -8.36 -15.40
CA ILE A 49 -3.39 -7.31 -14.76
C ILE A 49 -3.94 -5.93 -15.11
N TRP A 50 -4.21 -5.66 -16.39
CA TRP A 50 -4.77 -4.37 -16.81
C TRP A 50 -6.13 -4.08 -16.14
N ARG A 51 -7.03 -5.08 -16.07
CA ARG A 51 -8.33 -4.94 -15.39
C ARG A 51 -8.24 -4.79 -13.88
N SER A 52 -7.05 -4.95 -13.29
CA SER A 52 -6.87 -4.89 -11.84
C SER A 52 -6.62 -3.50 -11.28
N PHE A 53 -6.61 -2.45 -12.11
CA PHE A 53 -6.36 -1.07 -11.69
C PHE A 53 -7.17 -0.64 -10.45
N LYS A 54 -8.46 -1.00 -10.39
CA LYS A 54 -9.34 -0.67 -9.24
C LYS A 54 -8.86 -1.24 -7.90
N LEU A 55 -8.02 -2.28 -7.91
CA LEU A 55 -7.47 -2.89 -6.70
C LEU A 55 -6.36 -2.05 -6.07
N LEU A 56 -5.68 -1.23 -6.88
CA LEU A 56 -4.47 -0.49 -6.50
C LEU A 56 -4.78 0.77 -5.68
N VAL A 57 -6.05 1.01 -5.38
CA VAL A 57 -6.49 2.13 -4.54
C VAL A 57 -5.88 1.99 -3.15
N SER A 58 -5.14 3.03 -2.76
CA SER A 58 -4.52 3.16 -1.45
C SER A 58 -5.58 3.18 -0.34
N THR A 59 -5.27 2.56 0.80
CA THR A 59 -6.11 2.58 2.01
C THR A 59 -5.75 3.67 3.00
N SER A 60 -4.66 4.43 2.77
CA SER A 60 -4.25 5.51 3.67
C SER A 60 -3.48 6.63 2.96
N ASP A 61 -3.60 7.84 3.50
CA ASP A 61 -2.89 9.01 2.97
C ASP A 61 -1.37 8.85 3.02
N LEU A 62 -0.85 8.23 4.09
CA LEU A 62 0.60 7.99 4.25
C LEU A 62 1.16 7.10 3.15
N LEU A 63 0.38 6.11 2.72
CA LEU A 63 0.76 5.21 1.64
C LEU A 63 0.82 6.00 0.32
N THR A 64 -0.18 6.83 0.04
CA THR A 64 -0.24 7.67 -1.18
C THR A 64 0.84 8.75 -1.25
N ARG A 65 1.26 9.30 -0.10
CA ARG A 65 2.26 10.38 -0.03
C ARG A 65 3.70 9.90 -0.26
N ASN A 66 3.97 8.61 -0.15
CA ASN A 66 5.30 8.05 -0.38
C ASN A 66 5.27 7.11 -1.59
N GLU A 67 5.84 7.57 -2.70
CA GLU A 67 5.83 6.84 -3.96
C GLU A 67 6.45 5.44 -3.84
N LEU A 68 7.55 5.26 -3.10
CA LEU A 68 8.19 3.95 -2.94
C LEU A 68 7.28 2.95 -2.22
N VAL A 69 6.57 3.42 -1.18
CA VAL A 69 5.63 2.59 -0.42
C VAL A 69 4.39 2.28 -1.27
N TYR A 70 3.89 3.26 -2.03
CA TYR A 70 2.77 3.04 -2.95
C TYR A 70 3.12 2.08 -4.10
N ARG A 71 4.31 2.21 -4.71
CA ARG A 71 4.80 1.25 -5.71
C ARG A 71 4.89 -0.16 -5.17
N SER A 72 5.41 -0.31 -3.95
CA SER A 72 5.48 -1.60 -3.26
C SER A 72 4.08 -2.21 -3.07
N HIS A 73 3.12 -1.41 -2.60
CA HIS A 73 1.72 -1.80 -2.47
C HIS A 73 1.14 -2.29 -3.81
N CYS A 74 1.28 -1.49 -4.87
CA CYS A 74 0.79 -1.84 -6.20
C CYS A 74 1.41 -3.15 -6.70
N ARG A 75 2.75 -3.27 -6.59
CA ARG A 75 3.48 -4.45 -7.06
C ARG A 75 3.03 -5.73 -6.36
N GLU A 76 2.86 -5.71 -5.05
CA GLU A 76 2.40 -6.88 -4.30
C GLU A 76 0.98 -7.30 -4.73
N LEU A 77 0.06 -6.36 -4.94
CA LEU A 77 -1.28 -6.68 -5.45
C LEU A 77 -1.24 -7.25 -6.87
N LEU A 78 -0.42 -6.68 -7.76
CA LEU A 78 -0.27 -7.15 -9.14
C LEU A 78 0.36 -8.55 -9.21
N GLU A 79 1.33 -8.86 -8.34
CA GLU A 79 1.87 -10.22 -8.21
C GLU A 79 0.82 -11.21 -7.73
N ARG A 80 -0.02 -10.83 -6.75
CA ARG A 80 -1.15 -11.67 -6.32
C ARG A 80 -2.14 -11.89 -7.45
N VAL A 81 -2.45 -10.86 -8.24
CA VAL A 81 -3.32 -10.99 -9.43
C VAL A 81 -2.72 -11.96 -10.44
N ALA A 82 -1.42 -11.84 -10.74
CA ALA A 82 -0.73 -12.69 -11.68
C ALA A 82 -0.72 -14.16 -11.22
N ALA A 83 -0.50 -14.39 -9.93
CA ALA A 83 -0.54 -15.71 -9.31
C ALA A 83 -1.96 -16.26 -9.09
N GLY A 84 -3.01 -15.46 -9.31
CA GLY A 84 -4.39 -15.82 -8.98
C GLY A 84 -4.67 -15.96 -7.48
N ALA A 85 -3.84 -15.35 -6.64
CA ALA A 85 -3.97 -15.33 -5.19
C ALA A 85 -5.03 -14.33 -4.70
N ASP A 86 -5.41 -14.46 -3.43
CA ASP A 86 -6.35 -13.54 -2.78
C ASP A 86 -5.75 -12.14 -2.63
N THR A 87 -6.42 -11.13 -3.19
CA THR A 87 -6.00 -9.72 -3.15
C THR A 87 -6.54 -8.96 -1.94
N ARG A 88 -7.41 -9.58 -1.12
CA ARG A 88 -8.05 -8.92 0.03
C ARG A 88 -7.10 -8.65 1.19
N PRO A 89 -6.22 -9.57 1.63
CA PRO A 89 -5.37 -9.34 2.80
C PRO A 89 -4.49 -8.10 2.66
N GLY A 90 -4.13 -7.46 3.78
CA GLY A 90 -3.22 -6.32 3.77
C GLY A 90 -1.90 -6.62 3.06
N THR A 91 -1.34 -5.65 2.33
CA THR A 91 0.00 -5.71 1.76
C THR A 91 1.06 -5.46 2.83
N ALA A 92 2.31 -5.84 2.56
CA ALA A 92 3.43 -5.54 3.44
C ALA A 92 3.61 -4.02 3.62
N ALA A 93 3.43 -3.25 2.54
CA ALA A 93 3.44 -1.78 2.59
C ALA A 93 2.35 -1.22 3.53
N GLU A 94 1.12 -1.75 3.48
CA GLU A 94 0.05 -1.37 4.40
C GLU A 94 0.37 -1.72 5.85
N CYS A 95 0.97 -2.89 6.08
CA CYS A 95 1.41 -3.30 7.41
C CYS A 95 2.49 -2.36 7.96
N CYS A 96 3.47 -1.95 7.13
CA CYS A 96 4.47 -0.96 7.49
C CYS A 96 3.84 0.38 7.90
N VAL A 97 2.89 0.88 7.11
CA VAL A 97 2.19 2.13 7.43
C VAL A 97 1.43 2.01 8.75
N ALA A 98 0.65 0.94 8.95
CA ALA A 98 -0.09 0.72 10.19
C ALA A 98 0.82 0.66 11.42
N LEU A 99 1.94 -0.07 11.34
CA LEU A 99 2.91 -0.19 12.43
C LEU A 99 3.64 1.13 12.70
N CYS A 100 3.94 1.90 11.64
CA CYS A 100 4.51 3.24 11.77
C CYS A 100 3.53 4.18 12.51
N GLU A 101 2.26 4.20 12.14
CA GLU A 101 1.24 4.99 12.84
C GLU A 101 1.07 4.58 14.31
N VAL A 102 1.14 3.28 14.61
CA VAL A 102 1.10 2.79 16.00
C VAL A 102 2.33 3.25 16.77
N SER A 103 3.53 3.18 16.17
CA SER A 103 4.79 3.59 16.82
C SER A 103 4.84 5.06 17.23
N GLN A 104 4.08 5.92 16.55
CA GLN A 104 3.95 7.35 16.90
C GLN A 104 3.12 7.58 18.17
N ARG A 105 2.32 6.60 18.59
CA ARG A 105 1.44 6.69 19.77
C ARG A 105 2.01 5.92 20.96
N VAL A 106 2.56 4.74 20.70
CA VAL A 106 3.12 3.85 21.73
C VAL A 106 4.37 3.14 21.20
N PRO A 107 5.38 2.90 22.05
CA PRO A 107 6.53 2.09 21.66
C PRO A 107 6.11 0.69 21.20
N LEU A 108 6.71 0.22 20.10
CA LEU A 108 6.52 -1.15 19.64
C LEU A 108 7.26 -2.12 20.58
N ASN A 109 6.61 -3.22 20.94
CA ASN A 109 7.30 -4.33 21.60
C ASN A 109 8.18 -5.10 20.60
N THR A 110 9.03 -6.00 21.12
CA THR A 110 10.00 -6.81 20.34
C THR A 110 9.36 -7.48 19.12
N SER A 111 8.24 -8.19 19.30
CA SER A 111 7.57 -8.90 18.20
C SER A 111 6.94 -7.96 17.17
N ALA A 112 6.45 -6.78 17.57
CA ALA A 112 5.92 -5.78 16.65
C ALA A 112 7.04 -5.05 15.87
N ALA A 113 8.19 -4.81 16.51
CA ALA A 113 9.39 -4.30 15.84
C ALA A 113 9.96 -5.32 14.84
N GLY A 114 9.99 -6.60 15.20
CA GLY A 114 10.32 -7.70 14.30
C GLY A 114 9.38 -7.78 13.09
N LEU A 115 8.05 -7.73 13.33
CA LEU A 115 7.06 -7.67 12.26
C LEU A 115 7.28 -6.47 11.33
N TYR A 116 7.56 -5.29 11.89
CA TYR A 116 7.83 -4.10 11.09
C TYR A 116 9.04 -4.30 10.17
N ALA A 117 10.15 -4.84 10.70
CA ALA A 117 11.34 -5.13 9.90
C ALA A 117 11.07 -6.20 8.81
N ARG A 118 10.30 -7.25 9.14
CA ARG A 118 9.89 -8.27 8.17
C ARG A 118 9.05 -7.67 7.04
N MET A 119 8.04 -6.87 7.37
CA MET A 119 7.17 -6.23 6.38
C MET A 119 7.93 -5.20 5.54
N TRP A 120 8.88 -4.48 6.13
CA TRP A 120 9.75 -3.55 5.42
C TRP A 120 10.58 -4.26 4.35
N LYS A 121 11.17 -5.41 4.71
CA LYS A 121 11.90 -6.27 3.77
C LYS A 121 10.98 -6.87 2.70
N ALA A 122 9.81 -7.39 3.09
CA ALA A 122 8.83 -7.97 2.16
C ALA A 122 8.29 -6.92 1.17
N ALA A 123 8.17 -5.67 1.60
CA ALA A 123 7.81 -4.53 0.77
C ALA A 123 8.93 -4.13 -0.22
N GLY A 124 10.14 -4.69 -0.11
CA GLY A 124 11.27 -4.35 -0.97
C GLY A 124 11.75 -2.90 -0.79
N LEU A 125 11.54 -2.33 0.40
CA LEU A 125 11.94 -0.95 0.70
C LEU A 125 13.46 -0.85 0.97
N PRO A 126 14.08 0.33 0.80
CA PRO A 126 15.50 0.52 1.04
C PRO A 126 15.92 0.07 2.44
N PRO A 127 17.10 -0.55 2.62
CA PRO A 127 17.52 -1.05 3.93
C PRO A 127 17.58 0.07 4.97
N ILE A 128 17.17 -0.25 6.20
CA ILE A 128 17.19 0.65 7.36
C ILE A 128 18.00 -0.01 8.49
N GLU A 129 18.54 0.79 9.42
CA GLU A 129 19.41 0.33 10.52
C GLU A 129 18.74 -0.63 11.52
N LEU A 130 17.48 -1.03 11.31
CA LEU A 130 16.85 -2.13 12.02
C LEU A 130 17.40 -3.51 11.62
N GLY A 131 18.24 -3.61 10.57
CA GLY A 131 18.73 -4.85 9.99
C GLY A 131 19.34 -5.84 10.99
N ASP A 132 20.30 -5.41 11.82
CA ASP A 132 21.00 -6.33 12.73
C ASP A 132 20.11 -6.76 13.91
N ALA A 133 19.33 -5.83 14.46
CA ALA A 133 18.35 -6.14 15.51
C ALA A 133 17.20 -7.02 15.01
N SER A 134 16.82 -6.89 13.73
CA SER A 134 15.73 -7.66 13.13
C SER A 134 16.02 -9.15 13.05
N VAL A 135 17.27 -9.54 12.77
CA VAL A 135 17.70 -10.95 12.77
C VAL A 135 17.54 -11.55 14.17
N HIS A 136 17.85 -10.78 15.21
CA HIS A 136 17.68 -11.22 16.59
C HIS A 136 16.20 -11.34 16.99
N TYR A 137 15.34 -10.41 16.56
CA TYR A 137 13.89 -10.52 16.78
C TYR A 137 13.29 -11.74 16.09
N GLU A 138 13.70 -11.99 14.86
CA GLU A 138 13.20 -13.11 14.07
C GLU A 138 13.59 -14.46 14.69
N ALA A 139 14.84 -14.58 15.15
CA ALA A 139 15.33 -15.80 15.80
C ALA A 139 14.61 -16.11 17.13
N LEU A 140 14.17 -15.08 17.86
CA LEU A 140 13.55 -15.25 19.19
C LEU A 140 12.03 -15.40 19.13
N GLU A 141 11.37 -14.70 18.21
CA GLU A 141 9.92 -14.49 18.26
C GLU A 141 9.21 -14.92 16.96
N SER A 142 9.84 -15.69 16.06
CA SER A 142 9.30 -16.05 14.74
C SER A 142 7.82 -16.48 14.78
N ALA A 143 7.43 -17.38 15.69
CA ALA A 143 6.04 -17.82 15.83
C ALA A 143 5.08 -16.69 16.24
N ALA A 144 5.49 -15.84 17.18
CA ALA A 144 4.71 -14.69 17.62
C ALA A 144 4.63 -13.59 16.55
N ILE A 145 5.62 -13.50 15.67
CA ILE A 145 5.64 -12.58 14.52
C ILE A 145 4.71 -13.13 13.42
N ASP A 146 4.73 -14.43 13.14
CA ASP A 146 3.81 -15.07 12.18
C ASP A 146 2.34 -14.88 12.56
N ASP A 147 2.03 -15.04 13.85
CA ASP A 147 0.70 -14.81 14.37
C ASP A 147 0.26 -13.35 14.23
N LYS A 148 1.16 -12.40 14.49
CA LYS A 148 0.88 -10.97 14.32
C LYS A 148 0.75 -10.57 12.86
N GLU A 149 1.56 -11.15 11.97
CA GLU A 149 1.45 -10.91 10.53
C GLU A 149 0.08 -11.35 10.03
N ARG A 150 -0.33 -12.57 10.38
CA ARG A 150 -1.63 -13.12 9.99
C ARG A 150 -2.78 -12.26 10.52
N ASP A 151 -2.76 -11.90 11.79
CA ASP A 151 -3.77 -11.04 12.41
C ASP A 151 -3.80 -9.64 11.76
N LEU A 152 -2.64 -9.00 11.57
CA LEU A 152 -2.57 -7.66 11.01
C LEU A 152 -3.06 -7.63 9.55
N ARG A 153 -2.61 -8.55 8.70
CA ARG A 153 -3.09 -8.65 7.31
C ARG A 153 -4.59 -8.94 7.25
N ALA A 154 -5.11 -9.75 8.17
CA ALA A 154 -6.55 -10.00 8.27
C ALA A 154 -7.33 -8.74 8.66
N ARG A 155 -6.85 -7.98 9.66
CA ARG A 155 -7.47 -6.71 10.09
C ARG A 155 -7.43 -5.62 9.02
N LEU A 156 -6.37 -5.58 8.22
CA LEU A 156 -6.20 -4.65 7.11
C LEU A 156 -6.92 -5.11 5.82
N SER A 157 -7.62 -6.24 5.86
CA SER A 157 -8.24 -6.80 4.66
C SER A 157 -9.29 -5.87 4.05
N GLN A 158 -9.24 -5.74 2.72
CA GLN A 158 -10.18 -4.94 1.94
C GLN A 158 -11.17 -5.85 1.20
N ALA A 159 -12.43 -5.88 1.64
CA ALA A 159 -13.44 -6.76 1.07
C ALA A 159 -13.69 -6.51 -0.43
N GLU A 160 -13.56 -5.26 -0.86
CA GLU A 160 -13.79 -4.81 -2.24
C GLU A 160 -12.60 -5.11 -3.18
N ARG A 161 -11.46 -5.56 -2.66
CA ARG A 161 -10.32 -5.99 -3.50
C ARG A 161 -10.58 -7.36 -4.12
N ARG A 162 -11.54 -7.39 -5.04
CA ARG A 162 -11.90 -8.56 -5.84
C ARG A 162 -11.90 -8.17 -7.32
N LEU A 163 -11.35 -9.05 -8.13
CA LEU A 163 -11.51 -8.96 -9.58
C LEU A 163 -12.90 -9.46 -9.94
N ASP A 164 -13.59 -8.72 -10.82
CA ASP A 164 -14.84 -9.20 -11.38
C ASP A 164 -14.53 -10.45 -12.20
N SER A 165 -15.18 -11.56 -11.87
CA SER A 165 -15.10 -12.76 -12.69
C SER A 165 -15.72 -12.46 -14.04
N LYS A 166 -14.98 -12.68 -15.14
CA LYS A 166 -15.58 -12.71 -16.48
C LYS A 166 -16.78 -13.67 -16.45
N PRO A 167 -17.95 -13.33 -17.02
CA PRO A 167 -18.89 -14.38 -17.41
C PRO A 167 -18.15 -15.28 -18.40
N SER A 168 -18.01 -16.56 -18.06
CA SER A 168 -17.53 -17.58 -18.97
C SER A 168 -18.39 -17.53 -20.25
N SER A 169 -17.77 -17.14 -21.36
CA SER A 169 -18.35 -17.23 -22.71
C SER A 169 -18.15 -18.65 -23.24
#